data_AF-A0A7V5YY78-F1
#
_entry.id   AF-A0A7V5YY78-F1
#
_cell.length_a   1.000
_cell.length_b   1.000
_cell.length_c   1.000
_cell.angle_alpha   90.00
_cell.angle_beta   90.00
_cell.angle_gamma   90.00
#
_symmetry.space_group_name_H-M   'P 1'
#
loop_
_entity.id
_entity.type
_entity.pdbx_description
1 polymer ?
#
loop_
_entity_poly.entity_id
_entity_poly.type
_entity_poly.pdbx_seq_one_letter_code
_entity_poly.pdbx_strand_id
1 'polypeptide(L)'
;MEYQQEISAAHNDPARLENLYQAARRARRLSEFTAGVRACYAQAPDNLLYAAWHCRLQPAAEAEHGALLSGAWRLAIPLSLATALVFALLSLRQLDLSRGEPLLSLLWAPLAGLAIIAFLALAGKQDRRRSLLAAAGLAVVGAYALFWAVQPVRETYRTLMLLHLPLLAWVAVGVSVVGLRPERDNLFALLSKSLEVLVTGGLYVLAGGLFAAITFGMFAALHVPLPEWLARMCIAGGGGLIPVLAVATVYDPNLKPIEQRFEEGLGQVISTLTRLFLPLALVILSAYLVAMLANFMQPFRDRDLLIVYNVMLFAVMGLLIGATPVHGQDLNPRHRAALRAGILALAVLATLASL
;
A
#
# COMPACT_ATOMS: atom_id res chain seq x y z
N MET A 1 9.73 8.51 34.52
CA MET A 1 8.88 7.60 33.74
C MET A 1 8.62 6.36 34.59
N GLU A 2 7.37 5.97 34.80
CA GLU A 2 6.93 4.97 35.79
C GLU A 2 7.70 3.64 35.67
N TYR A 3 7.84 3.11 34.45
CA TYR A 3 8.54 1.84 34.19
C TYR A 3 10.07 1.91 34.28
N GLN A 4 10.69 3.08 34.13
CA GLN A 4 12.15 3.17 34.07
C GLN A 4 12.80 2.80 35.41
N GLN A 5 12.17 3.18 36.53
CA GLN A 5 12.64 2.81 37.86
C GLN A 5 12.47 1.31 38.10
N GLU A 6 11.33 0.73 37.71
CA GLU A 6 11.06 -0.71 37.88
C GLU A 6 11.96 -1.58 37.01
N ILE A 7 12.26 -1.17 35.78
CA ILE A 7 13.18 -1.85 34.85
C ILE A 7 14.63 -1.73 35.37
N SER A 8 15.01 -0.59 35.92
CA SER A 8 16.33 -0.41 36.55
C SER A 8 16.50 -1.31 37.78
N ALA A 9 15.44 -1.49 38.58
CA ALA A 9 15.45 -2.37 39.74
C ALA A 9 15.52 -3.87 39.39
N ALA A 10 15.21 -4.23 38.14
CA ALA A 10 15.26 -5.60 37.63
C ALA A 10 16.51 -5.88 36.78
N HIS A 11 17.61 -5.12 36.96
CA HIS A 11 18.76 -5.12 36.04
C HIS A 11 19.41 -6.49 35.76
N ASN A 12 19.36 -7.41 36.72
CA ASN A 12 19.92 -8.76 36.59
C ASN A 12 18.87 -9.86 36.86
N ASP A 13 17.58 -9.53 36.78
CA ASP A 13 16.48 -10.47 37.06
C ASP A 13 15.61 -10.64 35.80
N PRO A 14 15.90 -11.66 34.97
CA PRO A 14 15.15 -11.93 33.74
C PRO A 14 13.67 -12.22 34.00
N ALA A 15 13.35 -12.92 35.10
CA ALA A 15 11.99 -13.32 35.42
C ALA A 15 11.15 -12.09 35.81
N ARG A 16 11.73 -11.18 36.59
CA ARG A 16 11.09 -9.92 36.94
C ARG A 16 10.89 -9.01 35.74
N LEU A 17 11.86 -8.93 34.82
CA LEU A 17 11.73 -8.15 33.60
C LEU A 17 10.64 -8.71 32.65
N GLU A 18 10.54 -10.04 32.51
CA GLU A 18 9.47 -10.68 31.74
C GLU A 18 8.10 -10.48 32.39
N ASN A 19 8.00 -10.55 33.72
CA ASN A 19 6.75 -10.26 34.43
C ASN A 19 6.30 -8.81 34.24
N LEU A 20 7.23 -7.86 34.30
CA LEU A 20 6.96 -6.45 34.00
C LEU A 20 6.50 -6.27 32.55
N TYR A 21 7.13 -6.96 31.61
CA TYR A 21 6.70 -6.97 30.21
C TYR A 21 5.28 -7.52 30.04
N GLN A 22 4.96 -8.66 30.65
CA GLN A 22 3.62 -9.26 30.57
C GLN A 22 2.57 -8.37 31.25
N ALA A 23 2.92 -7.71 32.36
CA ALA A 23 2.05 -6.74 33.01
C ALA A 23 1.81 -5.51 32.11
N ALA A 24 2.87 -4.93 31.53
CA ALA A 24 2.77 -3.82 30.58
C ALA A 24 1.95 -4.22 29.34
N ARG A 25 2.10 -5.45 28.85
CA ARG A 25 1.31 -6.00 27.74
C ARG A 25 -0.17 -6.13 28.09
N ARG A 26 -0.52 -6.66 29.27
CA ARG A 26 -1.91 -6.73 29.75
C ARG A 26 -2.52 -5.35 29.96
N ALA A 27 -1.72 -4.40 30.45
CA ALA A 27 -2.13 -3.02 30.70
C ALA A 27 -2.11 -2.13 29.44
N ARG A 28 -1.68 -2.66 28.28
CA ARG A 28 -1.50 -1.92 27.01
C ARG A 28 -0.54 -0.72 27.11
N ARG A 29 0.51 -0.81 27.94
CA ARG A 29 1.57 0.20 28.13
C ARG A 29 2.93 -0.27 27.61
N LEU A 30 2.91 -1.00 26.50
CA LEU A 30 4.10 -1.64 25.92
C LEU A 30 5.13 -0.62 25.42
N SER A 31 4.66 0.49 24.85
CA SER A 31 5.47 1.64 24.41
C SER A 31 6.30 2.24 25.55
N GLU A 32 5.69 2.45 26.71
CA GLU A 32 6.34 3.00 27.92
C GLU A 32 7.39 2.04 28.47
N PHE A 33 7.09 0.74 28.47
CA PHE A 33 8.06 -0.30 28.83
C PHE A 33 9.25 -0.32 27.87
N THR A 34 9.01 -0.31 26.55
CA THR A 34 10.07 -0.29 25.54
C THR A 34 10.93 0.96 25.64
N ALA A 35 10.34 2.13 25.87
CA ALA A 35 11.07 3.37 26.10
C ALA A 35 11.94 3.28 27.37
N GLY A 36 11.42 2.68 28.44
CA GLY A 36 12.16 2.40 29.67
C GLY A 36 13.35 1.47 29.44
N VAL A 37 13.17 0.35 28.73
CA VAL A 37 14.26 -0.57 28.36
C VAL A 37 15.32 0.14 27.51
N ARG A 38 14.92 0.97 26.53
CA ARG A 38 15.86 1.75 25.72
C ARG A 38 16.68 2.74 26.55
N ALA A 39 16.04 3.42 27.50
CA ALA A 39 16.73 4.34 28.40
C ALA A 39 17.72 3.61 29.32
N CYS A 40 17.33 2.45 29.87
CA CYS A 40 18.21 1.63 30.71
C CYS A 40 19.38 1.04 29.91
N TYR A 41 19.15 0.60 28.67
CA TYR A 41 20.20 0.14 27.77
C TYR A 41 21.19 1.26 27.42
N ALA A 42 20.73 2.48 27.17
CA ALA A 42 21.59 3.63 26.90
C ALA A 42 22.48 4.02 28.10
N GLN A 43 22.01 3.77 29.33
CA GLN A 43 22.77 4.04 30.56
C GLN A 43 23.74 2.90 30.92
N ALA A 44 23.42 1.65 30.55
CA ALA A 44 24.23 0.47 30.84
C ALA A 44 24.28 -0.47 29.61
N PRO A 45 25.03 -0.10 28.56
CA PRO A 45 25.10 -0.87 27.32
C PRO A 45 25.74 -2.25 27.50
N ASP A 46 26.58 -2.41 28.54
CA ASP A 46 27.27 -3.68 28.86
C ASP A 46 26.35 -4.72 29.52
N ASN A 47 25.14 -4.34 29.93
CA ASN A 47 24.18 -5.28 30.52
C ASN A 47 23.51 -6.12 29.42
N LEU A 48 23.88 -7.40 29.36
CA LEU A 48 23.36 -8.37 28.39
C LEU A 48 21.84 -8.54 28.45
N LEU A 49 21.20 -8.39 29.63
CA LEU A 49 19.75 -8.50 29.74
C LEU A 49 19.06 -7.32 29.04
N TYR A 50 19.56 -6.10 29.24
CA TYR A 50 19.04 -4.93 28.54
C TYR A 50 19.36 -4.96 27.05
N ALA A 51 20.54 -5.45 26.66
CA ALA A 51 20.88 -5.65 25.26
C ALA A 51 19.94 -6.66 24.57
N ALA A 52 19.67 -7.79 25.22
CA ALA A 52 18.75 -8.80 24.70
C ALA A 52 17.32 -8.27 24.55
N TRP A 53 16.82 -7.54 25.55
CA TRP A 53 15.50 -6.91 25.50
C TRP A 53 15.42 -5.75 24.51
N HIS A 54 16.49 -4.96 24.38
CA HIS A 54 16.61 -3.94 23.35
C HIS A 54 16.48 -4.58 21.97
N CYS A 55 17.28 -5.62 21.66
CA CYS A 55 17.20 -6.34 20.39
C CYS A 55 15.84 -7.02 20.17
N ARG A 56 15.17 -7.51 21.22
CA ARG A 56 13.83 -8.13 21.12
C ARG A 56 12.73 -7.11 20.84
N LEU A 57 12.82 -5.91 21.40
CA LEU A 57 11.78 -4.88 21.34
C LEU A 57 11.99 -3.87 20.20
N GLN A 58 13.20 -3.76 19.66
CA GLN A 58 13.52 -2.91 18.52
C GLN A 58 12.67 -3.23 17.26
N PRO A 59 12.44 -4.51 16.90
CA PRO A 59 11.60 -4.88 15.75
C PRO A 59 10.12 -4.53 15.97
N ALA A 60 9.62 -4.69 17.20
CA ALA A 60 8.22 -4.42 17.54
C ALA A 60 7.89 -2.92 17.54
N ALA A 61 8.84 -2.08 17.94
CA ALA A 61 8.63 -0.63 18.00
C ALA A 61 8.85 0.06 16.64
N GLU A 62 9.76 -0.43 15.79
CA GLU A 62 9.98 0.13 14.45
C GLU A 62 8.84 -0.21 13.47
N ALA A 63 8.21 -1.39 13.64
CA ALA A 63 7.01 -1.83 12.91
C ALA A 63 5.84 -0.83 13.05
N GLU A 64 5.61 -0.35 14.28
CA GLU A 64 4.50 0.58 14.58
C GLU A 64 4.82 2.04 14.27
N HIS A 65 6.08 2.45 14.40
CA HIS A 65 6.50 3.85 14.23
C HIS A 65 6.71 4.29 12.77
N GLY A 66 7.11 3.39 11.86
CA GLY A 66 7.78 3.80 10.61
C GLY A 66 7.09 3.48 9.29
N ALA A 67 6.10 2.59 9.26
CA ALA A 67 5.66 1.93 8.02
C ALA A 67 5.08 2.86 6.95
N LEU A 68 4.57 4.05 7.27
CA LEU A 68 4.09 5.06 6.29
C LEU A 68 4.95 6.34 6.26
N LEU A 69 5.94 6.43 7.15
CA LEU A 69 6.68 7.67 7.43
C LEU A 69 8.19 7.52 7.26
N SER A 70 8.67 6.33 6.87
CA SER A 70 10.03 6.13 6.42
C SER A 70 10.32 7.00 5.18
N GLY A 71 11.60 7.33 4.94
CA GLY A 71 12.01 8.12 3.78
C GLY A 71 11.49 7.55 2.45
N ALA A 72 11.26 6.23 2.38
CA ALA A 72 10.71 5.55 1.22
C ALA A 72 9.28 6.00 0.87
N TRP A 73 8.40 6.21 1.86
CA TRP A 73 7.00 6.59 1.59
C TRP A 73 6.83 8.00 1.02
N ARG A 74 7.79 8.90 1.31
CA ARG A 74 7.85 10.22 0.67
C ARG A 74 8.07 10.13 -0.85
N LEU A 75 8.64 9.03 -1.33
CA LEU A 75 8.83 8.75 -2.76
C LEU A 75 7.74 7.82 -3.31
N ALA A 76 7.26 6.86 -2.53
CA ALA A 76 6.25 5.90 -2.96
C ALA A 76 4.93 6.59 -3.37
N ILE A 77 4.44 7.53 -2.56
CA ILE A 77 3.17 8.26 -2.82
C ILE A 77 3.23 9.09 -4.11
N PRO A 78 4.21 10.00 -4.31
CA PRO A 78 4.24 10.79 -5.55
C PRO A 78 4.50 9.92 -6.77
N LEU A 79 5.30 8.85 -6.66
CA LEU A 79 5.56 7.97 -7.79
C LEU A 79 4.35 7.09 -8.15
N SER A 80 3.59 6.62 -7.15
CA SER A 80 2.34 5.90 -7.40
C SER A 80 1.31 6.84 -8.05
N LEU A 81 1.18 8.08 -7.57
CA LEU A 81 0.32 9.10 -8.19
C LEU A 81 0.74 9.43 -9.63
N ALA A 82 2.04 9.54 -9.91
CA ALA A 82 2.55 9.74 -11.26
C ALA A 82 2.21 8.54 -12.16
N THR A 83 2.38 7.32 -11.66
CA THR A 83 2.03 6.08 -12.38
C THR A 83 0.53 5.99 -12.66
N ALA A 84 -0.28 6.35 -11.66
CA ALA A 84 -1.74 6.45 -11.77
C ALA A 84 -2.16 7.46 -12.84
N LEU A 85 -1.52 8.63 -12.88
CA LEU A 85 -1.78 9.65 -13.90
C LEU A 85 -1.41 9.14 -15.29
N VAL A 86 -0.25 8.49 -15.45
CA VAL A 86 0.17 7.88 -16.72
C VAL A 86 -0.85 6.84 -17.17
N PHE A 87 -1.30 5.96 -16.28
CA PHE A 87 -2.31 4.94 -16.61
C PHE A 87 -3.64 5.57 -17.00
N ALA A 88 -4.10 6.59 -16.26
CA ALA A 88 -5.31 7.31 -16.57
C ALA A 88 -5.23 7.99 -17.95
N LEU A 89 -4.10 8.61 -18.29
CA LEU A 89 -3.88 9.21 -19.61
C LEU A 89 -3.85 8.17 -20.72
N LEU A 90 -3.14 7.05 -20.53
CA LEU A 90 -3.08 5.96 -21.51
C LEU A 90 -4.40 5.19 -21.66
N SER A 91 -5.35 5.40 -20.74
CA SER A 91 -6.71 4.87 -20.83
C SER A 91 -7.66 5.75 -21.63
N LEU A 92 -7.21 6.89 -22.18
CA LEU A 92 -8.03 7.75 -23.02
C LEU A 92 -8.30 7.10 -24.39
N ARG A 93 -9.53 7.27 -24.89
CA ARG A 93 -10.00 6.64 -26.14
C ARG A 93 -9.19 7.07 -27.38
N GLN A 94 -8.62 8.27 -27.33
CA GLN A 94 -7.74 8.80 -28.38
C GLN A 94 -6.45 7.98 -28.54
N LEU A 95 -6.08 7.20 -27.51
CA LEU A 95 -4.91 6.34 -27.49
C LEU A 95 -5.27 4.85 -27.64
N ASP A 96 -6.53 4.53 -27.97
CA ASP A 96 -6.89 3.16 -28.31
C ASP A 96 -6.18 2.75 -29.60
N LEU A 97 -5.69 1.51 -29.63
CA LEU A 97 -5.12 0.91 -30.83
C LEU A 97 -6.22 0.75 -31.90
N SER A 98 -5.84 0.60 -33.16
CA SER A 98 -6.78 0.52 -34.31
C SER A 98 -7.85 -0.58 -34.21
N ARG A 99 -7.75 -1.49 -33.24
CA ARG A 99 -8.73 -2.56 -32.95
C ARG A 99 -9.66 -2.27 -31.76
N GLY A 100 -9.60 -1.07 -31.17
CA GLY A 100 -10.44 -0.66 -30.03
C GLY A 100 -9.89 -1.04 -28.65
N GLU A 101 -8.69 -1.63 -28.59
CA GLU A 101 -8.03 -1.97 -27.32
C GLU A 101 -7.23 -0.77 -26.79
N PRO A 102 -7.34 -0.42 -25.50
CA PRO A 102 -6.56 0.68 -24.93
C PRO A 102 -5.06 0.37 -25.03
N LEU A 103 -4.23 1.35 -25.40
CA LEU A 103 -2.76 1.21 -25.40
C LEU A 103 -2.22 0.75 -24.04
N LEU A 104 -2.90 1.16 -22.96
CA LEU A 104 -2.61 0.72 -21.60
C LEU A 104 -2.60 -0.81 -21.45
N SER A 105 -3.47 -1.55 -22.15
CA SER A 105 -3.57 -3.02 -22.06
C SER A 105 -2.24 -3.72 -22.35
N LEU A 106 -1.38 -3.11 -23.16
CA LEU A 106 -0.07 -3.61 -23.52
C LEU A 106 1.04 -3.04 -22.63
N LEU A 107 0.96 -1.75 -22.32
CA LEU A 107 2.05 -1.03 -21.65
C LEU A 107 1.95 -1.05 -20.13
N TRP A 108 0.83 -1.47 -19.53
CA TRP A 108 0.67 -1.44 -18.08
C TRP A 108 1.79 -2.19 -17.35
N ALA A 109 2.16 -3.39 -17.84
CA ALA A 109 3.18 -4.23 -17.21
C ALA A 109 4.59 -3.61 -17.24
N PRO A 110 5.14 -3.21 -18.41
CA PRO A 110 6.44 -2.56 -18.44
C PRO A 110 6.44 -1.22 -17.69
N LEU A 111 5.36 -0.43 -17.75
CA LEU A 111 5.27 0.84 -17.01
C LEU A 111 5.25 0.62 -15.50
N ALA A 112 4.49 -0.38 -15.01
CA ALA A 112 4.50 -0.77 -13.61
C ALA A 112 5.88 -1.24 -13.15
N GLY A 113 6.55 -2.07 -13.95
CA GLY A 113 7.91 -2.52 -13.66
C GLY A 113 8.91 -1.36 -13.63
N LEU A 114 8.84 -0.42 -14.58
CA LEU A 114 9.67 0.79 -14.59
C LEU A 114 9.44 1.66 -13.35
N ALA A 115 8.18 1.84 -12.93
CA ALA A 115 7.85 2.58 -11.73
C ALA A 115 8.42 1.91 -10.47
N ILE A 116 8.34 0.57 -10.37
CA ILE A 116 8.94 -0.17 -9.26
C ILE A 116 10.48 -0.03 -9.27
N ILE A 117 11.13 -0.20 -10.42
CA ILE A 117 12.60 -0.03 -10.54
C ILE A 117 13.01 1.38 -10.13
N ALA A 118 12.27 2.41 -10.57
CA ALA A 118 12.51 3.80 -10.21
C ALA A 118 12.34 4.02 -8.70
N PHE A 119 11.28 3.48 -8.08
CA PHE A 119 11.08 3.53 -6.64
C PHE A 119 12.27 2.94 -5.88
N LEU A 120 12.65 1.70 -6.21
CA LEU A 120 13.75 1.01 -5.55
C LEU A 120 15.09 1.74 -5.75
N ALA A 121 15.31 2.37 -6.91
CA ALA A 121 16.55 3.08 -7.23
C ALA A 121 16.69 4.42 -6.53
N LEU A 122 15.57 5.10 -6.30
CA LEU A 122 15.52 6.40 -5.65
C LEU A 122 15.43 6.28 -4.13
N ALA A 123 14.72 5.28 -3.62
CA ALA A 123 14.50 5.09 -2.19
C ALA A 123 15.58 4.21 -1.52
N GLY A 124 16.32 3.42 -2.29
CA GLY A 124 17.30 2.46 -1.80
C GLY A 124 18.76 2.80 -2.11
N LYS A 125 19.66 1.96 -1.62
CA LYS A 125 21.13 2.07 -1.85
C LYS A 125 21.62 1.18 -3.00
N GLN A 126 20.73 0.79 -3.92
CA GLN A 126 21.07 -0.08 -5.02
C GLN A 126 21.97 0.60 -6.07
N ASP A 127 22.71 -0.21 -6.82
CA ASP A 127 23.58 0.25 -7.89
C ASP A 127 22.73 0.87 -9.03
N ARG A 128 22.75 2.20 -9.11
CA ARG A 128 21.98 2.97 -10.10
C ARG A 128 22.24 2.52 -11.54
N ARG A 129 23.46 2.08 -11.86
CA ARG A 129 23.78 1.59 -13.21
C ARG A 129 23.01 0.31 -13.51
N ARG A 130 22.91 -0.61 -12.55
CA ARG A 130 22.12 -1.85 -12.71
C ARG A 130 20.64 -1.55 -12.86
N SER A 131 20.09 -0.65 -12.04
CA SER A 131 18.69 -0.24 -12.16
C SER A 131 18.40 0.40 -13.52
N LEU A 132 19.29 1.26 -14.02
CA LEU A 132 19.17 1.88 -15.34
C LEU A 132 19.23 0.84 -16.47
N LEU A 133 20.14 -0.13 -16.39
CA LEU A 133 20.24 -1.20 -17.40
C LEU A 133 19.00 -2.10 -17.41
N ALA A 134 18.48 -2.45 -16.23
CA ALA A 134 17.24 -3.22 -16.11
C ALA A 134 16.03 -2.43 -16.65
N ALA A 135 15.94 -1.14 -16.33
CA ALA A 135 14.91 -0.25 -16.87
C ALA A 135 15.01 -0.10 -18.39
N ALA A 136 16.21 0.09 -18.94
CA ALA A 136 16.43 0.16 -20.38
C ALA A 136 16.05 -1.14 -21.08
N GLY A 137 16.43 -2.30 -20.52
CA GLY A 137 16.03 -3.61 -21.02
C GLY A 137 14.51 -3.79 -21.05
N LEU A 138 13.83 -3.40 -19.96
CA LEU A 138 12.37 -3.44 -19.88
C LEU A 138 11.70 -2.49 -20.90
N ALA A 139 12.26 -1.30 -21.10
CA ALA A 139 11.78 -0.36 -22.11
C ALA A 139 11.92 -0.93 -23.53
N VAL A 140 13.02 -1.61 -23.84
CA VAL A 140 13.23 -2.29 -25.12
C VAL A 140 12.21 -3.42 -25.31
N VAL A 141 11.96 -4.23 -24.28
CA VAL A 141 10.94 -5.28 -24.33
C VAL A 141 9.53 -4.69 -24.54
N GLY A 142 9.20 -3.60 -23.85
CA GLY A 142 7.94 -2.88 -24.03
C GLY A 142 7.80 -2.30 -25.44
N ALA A 143 8.84 -1.69 -25.98
CA ALA A 143 8.86 -1.16 -27.35
C ALA A 143 8.74 -2.27 -28.40
N TYR A 144 9.40 -3.41 -28.19
CA TYR A 144 9.28 -4.58 -29.05
C TYR A 144 7.84 -5.13 -29.05
N ALA A 145 7.23 -5.24 -27.88
CA ALA A 145 5.84 -5.67 -27.76
C ALA A 145 4.88 -4.69 -28.45
N LEU A 146 5.11 -3.38 -28.29
CA LEU A 146 4.34 -2.33 -28.98
C LEU A 146 4.48 -2.43 -30.50
N PHE A 147 5.70 -2.61 -30.99
CA PHE A 147 5.96 -2.78 -32.42
C PHE A 147 5.15 -3.94 -33.00
N TRP A 148 5.17 -5.11 -32.34
CA TRP A 148 4.40 -6.27 -32.80
C TRP A 148 2.89 -6.15 -32.56
N ALA A 149 2.44 -5.41 -31.55
CA ALA A 149 1.01 -5.22 -31.29
C ALA A 149 0.29 -4.42 -32.38
N VAL A 150 1.00 -3.52 -33.08
CA VAL A 150 0.42 -2.73 -34.18
C VAL A 150 0.35 -3.53 -35.48
N GLN A 151 1.22 -4.54 -35.64
CA GLN A 151 1.26 -5.38 -36.84
C GLN A 151 0.06 -6.35 -36.92
N PRO A 152 -0.29 -6.84 -38.12
CA PRO A 152 -1.34 -7.85 -38.31
C PRO A 152 -0.87 -9.26 -37.88
N VAL A 153 -0.50 -9.40 -36.61
CA VAL A 153 -0.07 -10.68 -36.01
C VAL A 153 -1.30 -11.49 -35.58
N ARG A 154 -1.14 -12.82 -35.52
CA ARG A 154 -2.17 -13.75 -35.03
C ARG A 154 -2.58 -13.40 -33.60
N GLU A 155 -3.88 -13.45 -33.31
CA GLU A 155 -4.42 -13.14 -31.97
C GLU A 155 -3.78 -14.02 -30.88
N THR A 156 -3.52 -15.30 -31.16
CA THR A 156 -2.85 -16.22 -30.22
C THR A 156 -1.48 -15.71 -29.76
N TYR A 157 -0.68 -15.15 -30.68
CA TYR A 157 0.62 -14.58 -30.34
C TYR A 157 0.48 -13.37 -29.41
N ARG A 158 -0.52 -12.52 -29.67
CA ARG A 158 -0.80 -11.34 -28.87
C ARG A 158 -1.25 -11.68 -27.46
N THR A 159 -2.17 -12.63 -27.30
CA THR A 159 -2.62 -13.09 -25.97
C THR A 159 -1.45 -13.66 -25.17
N LEU A 160 -0.59 -14.46 -25.79
CA LEU A 160 0.61 -14.98 -25.13
C LEU A 160 1.57 -13.86 -24.75
N MET A 161 1.80 -12.89 -25.64
CA MET A 161 2.66 -11.73 -25.35
C MET A 161 2.17 -10.94 -24.13
N LEU A 162 0.86 -10.65 -24.05
CA LEU A 162 0.25 -9.95 -22.92
C LEU A 162 0.41 -10.71 -21.59
N LEU A 163 0.42 -12.06 -21.63
CA LEU A 163 0.62 -12.88 -20.45
C LEU A 163 2.08 -12.91 -19.97
N HIS A 164 3.05 -12.85 -20.89
CA HIS A 164 4.48 -12.91 -20.55
C HIS A 164 5.07 -11.55 -20.14
N LEU A 165 4.50 -10.44 -20.61
CA LEU A 165 4.99 -9.09 -20.29
C LEU A 165 5.06 -8.78 -18.78
N PRO A 166 4.04 -9.11 -17.96
CA PRO A 166 4.11 -8.94 -16.51
C PRO A 166 5.25 -9.73 -15.88
N LEU A 167 5.47 -10.97 -16.33
CA LEU A 167 6.54 -11.81 -15.84
C LEU A 167 7.91 -11.22 -16.20
N LEU A 168 8.09 -10.76 -17.44
CA LEU A 168 9.32 -10.11 -17.89
C LEU A 168 9.58 -8.78 -17.15
N ALA A 169 8.53 -8.00 -16.88
CA ALA A 169 8.62 -6.79 -16.06
C ALA A 169 9.09 -7.12 -14.64
N TRP A 170 8.55 -8.18 -14.04
CA TRP A 170 8.97 -8.64 -12.72
C TRP A 170 10.41 -9.18 -12.71
N VAL A 171 10.82 -9.90 -13.75
CA VAL A 171 12.22 -10.33 -13.92
C VAL A 171 13.15 -9.12 -14.01
N ALA A 172 12.78 -8.06 -14.75
CA ALA A 172 13.56 -6.84 -14.81
C ALA A 172 13.67 -6.14 -13.44
N VAL A 173 12.58 -6.09 -12.67
CA VAL A 173 12.61 -5.63 -11.27
C VAL A 173 13.60 -6.47 -10.47
N GLY A 174 13.55 -7.81 -10.56
CA GLY A 174 14.48 -8.68 -9.86
C GLY A 174 15.94 -8.45 -10.24
N VAL A 175 16.24 -8.35 -11.54
CA VAL A 175 17.59 -8.03 -12.06
C VAL A 175 18.07 -6.68 -11.56
N SER A 176 17.18 -5.69 -11.39
CA SER A 176 17.56 -4.38 -10.84
C SER A 176 18.06 -4.47 -9.39
N VAL A 177 17.52 -5.42 -8.62
CA VAL A 177 17.83 -5.62 -7.19
C VAL A 177 19.05 -6.52 -6.99
N VAL A 178 19.06 -7.71 -7.60
CA VAL A 178 20.09 -8.75 -7.35
C VAL A 178 21.15 -8.86 -8.46
N GLY A 179 20.94 -8.22 -9.60
CA GLY A 179 21.81 -8.34 -10.78
C GLY A 179 21.60 -9.63 -11.58
N LEU A 180 22.42 -9.83 -12.62
CA LEU A 180 22.30 -10.97 -13.55
C LEU A 180 22.86 -12.29 -13.00
N ARG A 181 23.73 -12.22 -11.99
CA ARG A 181 24.37 -13.39 -11.36
C ARG A 181 24.20 -13.32 -9.84
N PRO A 182 22.98 -13.56 -9.34
CA PRO A 182 22.72 -13.47 -7.91
C PRO A 182 23.26 -14.69 -7.15
N GLU A 183 23.66 -14.46 -5.90
CA GLU A 183 23.87 -15.53 -4.93
C GLU A 183 22.53 -16.22 -4.63
N ARG A 184 22.56 -17.54 -4.33
CA ARG A 184 21.34 -18.35 -4.15
C ARG A 184 20.43 -17.81 -3.05
N ASP A 185 21.00 -17.38 -1.93
CA ASP A 185 20.23 -16.90 -0.77
C ASP A 185 19.51 -15.59 -1.08
N ASN A 186 20.20 -14.67 -1.78
CA ASN A 186 19.60 -13.41 -2.23
C ASN A 186 18.48 -13.64 -3.26
N LEU A 187 18.65 -14.62 -4.16
CA LEU A 187 17.62 -14.98 -5.12
C LEU A 187 16.39 -15.57 -4.42
N PHE A 188 16.59 -16.50 -3.46
CA PHE A 188 15.50 -17.10 -2.71
C PHE A 188 14.72 -16.08 -1.86
N ALA A 189 15.44 -15.16 -1.22
CA ALA A 189 14.83 -14.09 -0.44
C ALA A 189 14.01 -13.13 -1.33
N LEU A 190 14.53 -12.78 -2.51
CA LEU A 190 13.80 -11.98 -3.50
C LEU A 190 12.53 -12.69 -3.99
N LEU A 191 12.60 -13.98 -4.30
CA LEU A 191 11.45 -14.77 -4.74
C LEU A 191 10.37 -14.86 -3.65
N SER A 192 10.79 -15.11 -2.41
CA SER A 192 9.89 -15.14 -1.25
C SER A 192 9.20 -13.78 -1.04
N LYS A 193 9.96 -12.68 -1.13
CA LYS A 193 9.36 -11.33 -1.06
C LYS A 193 8.49 -10.98 -2.27
N SER A 194 8.78 -11.52 -3.44
CA SER A 194 7.93 -11.34 -4.62
C SER A 194 6.53 -11.91 -4.40
N LEU A 195 6.42 -13.05 -3.72
CA LEU A 195 5.13 -13.63 -3.36
C LEU A 195 4.35 -12.74 -2.40
N GLU A 196 5.02 -12.17 -1.40
CA GLU A 196 4.38 -11.27 -0.44
C GLU A 196 3.91 -9.96 -1.11
N VAL A 197 4.69 -9.41 -2.04
CA VAL A 197 4.25 -8.27 -2.87
C VAL A 197 3.07 -8.64 -3.75
N LEU A 198 3.06 -9.84 -4.35
CA LEU A 198 1.94 -10.31 -5.18
C LEU A 198 0.66 -10.45 -4.36
N VAL A 199 0.72 -11.04 -3.18
CA VAL A 199 -0.42 -11.16 -2.25
C VAL A 199 -0.93 -9.78 -1.83
N THR A 200 -0.02 -8.87 -1.50
CA THR A 200 -0.34 -7.49 -1.11
C THR A 200 -1.00 -6.71 -2.25
N GLY A 201 -0.42 -6.79 -3.45
CA GLY A 201 -0.99 -6.20 -4.66
C GLY A 201 -2.36 -6.78 -5.00
N GLY A 202 -2.54 -8.09 -4.86
CA GLY A 202 -3.84 -8.76 -5.01
C GLY A 202 -4.88 -8.23 -4.04
N LEU A 203 -4.53 -8.06 -2.76
CA LEU A 203 -5.44 -7.47 -1.77
C LEU A 203 -5.79 -6.01 -2.10
N TYR A 204 -4.84 -5.24 -2.61
CA TYR A 204 -5.06 -3.86 -3.04
C TYR A 204 -5.99 -3.79 -4.26
N VAL A 205 -5.83 -4.71 -5.22
CA VAL A 205 -6.74 -4.85 -6.38
C VAL A 205 -8.14 -5.21 -5.92
N LEU A 206 -8.29 -6.17 -5.00
CA LEU A 206 -9.60 -6.58 -4.49
C LEU A 206 -10.30 -5.44 -3.74
N ALA A 207 -9.58 -4.77 -2.85
CA ALA A 207 -10.11 -3.63 -2.10
C ALA A 207 -10.44 -2.45 -3.03
N GLY A 208 -9.57 -2.15 -3.99
CA GLY A 208 -9.79 -1.12 -5.01
C GLY A 208 -10.96 -1.42 -5.92
N GLY A 209 -11.11 -2.66 -6.36
CA GLY A 209 -12.23 -3.13 -7.17
C GLY A 209 -13.56 -3.05 -6.41
N LEU A 210 -13.59 -3.50 -5.15
CA LEU A 210 -14.78 -3.35 -4.30
C LEU A 210 -15.15 -1.88 -4.09
N PHE A 211 -14.16 -1.04 -3.78
CA PHE A 211 -14.36 0.39 -3.59
C PHE A 211 -14.88 1.07 -4.86
N ALA A 212 -14.33 0.72 -6.02
CA ALA A 212 -14.81 1.20 -7.32
C ALA A 212 -16.24 0.73 -7.60
N ALA A 213 -16.56 -0.55 -7.36
CA ALA A 213 -17.90 -1.09 -7.54
C ALA A 213 -18.94 -0.38 -6.66
N ILE A 214 -18.61 -0.12 -5.39
CA ILE A 214 -19.47 0.66 -4.49
C ILE A 214 -19.64 2.08 -5.01
N THR A 215 -18.55 2.74 -5.42
CA THR A 215 -18.59 4.11 -5.96
C THR A 215 -19.50 4.20 -7.19
N PHE A 216 -19.28 3.35 -8.20
CA PHE A 216 -20.10 3.33 -9.40
C PHE A 216 -21.55 2.97 -9.09
N GLY A 217 -21.78 1.98 -8.22
CA GLY A 217 -23.13 1.58 -7.80
C GLY A 217 -23.88 2.72 -7.12
N MET A 218 -23.21 3.48 -6.25
CA MET A 218 -23.79 4.63 -5.56
C MET A 218 -24.25 5.71 -6.54
N PHE A 219 -23.39 6.12 -7.46
CA PHE A 219 -23.72 7.14 -8.47
C PHE A 219 -24.78 6.66 -9.47
N ALA A 220 -24.72 5.38 -9.87
CA ALA A 220 -25.72 4.76 -10.73
C ALA A 220 -27.10 4.74 -10.06
N ALA A 221 -27.18 4.39 -8.78
CA ALA A 221 -28.45 4.37 -8.04
C ALA A 221 -29.06 5.79 -7.87
N LEU A 222 -28.23 6.83 -7.77
CA LEU A 222 -28.70 8.22 -7.85
C LEU A 222 -29.18 8.66 -9.25
N HIS A 223 -29.12 7.79 -10.26
CA HIS A 223 -29.37 8.13 -11.66
C HIS A 223 -28.41 9.20 -12.20
N VAL A 224 -27.21 9.27 -11.64
CA VAL A 224 -26.11 10.15 -12.09
C VAL A 224 -24.96 9.27 -12.58
N PRO A 225 -25.10 8.62 -13.75
CA PRO A 225 -24.05 7.74 -14.25
C PRO A 225 -22.77 8.54 -14.47
N LEU A 226 -21.65 8.03 -13.97
CA LEU A 226 -20.34 8.65 -14.21
C LEU A 226 -20.00 8.54 -15.71
N PRO A 227 -19.52 9.63 -16.34
CA PRO A 227 -19.19 9.59 -17.76
C PRO A 227 -18.05 8.59 -18.02
N GLU A 228 -18.09 7.94 -19.19
CA GLU A 228 -17.19 6.83 -19.54
C GLU A 228 -15.71 7.19 -19.37
N TRP A 229 -15.29 8.39 -19.80
CA TRP A 229 -13.91 8.84 -19.67
C TRP A 229 -13.46 8.90 -18.20
N LEU A 230 -14.35 9.33 -17.29
CA LEU A 230 -14.06 9.40 -15.85
C LEU A 230 -13.97 8.00 -15.25
N ALA A 231 -14.89 7.11 -15.62
CA ALA A 231 -14.86 5.72 -15.19
C ALA A 231 -13.55 5.03 -15.61
N ARG A 232 -13.12 5.21 -16.87
CA ARG A 232 -11.85 4.69 -17.40
C ARG A 232 -10.65 5.25 -16.62
N MET A 233 -10.61 6.57 -16.40
CA MET A 233 -9.54 7.20 -15.64
C MET A 233 -9.49 6.71 -14.18
N CYS A 234 -10.63 6.52 -13.52
CA CYS A 234 -10.68 6.00 -12.15
C CYS A 234 -10.17 4.56 -12.08
N ILE A 235 -10.61 3.68 -12.97
CA ILE A 235 -10.21 2.27 -12.99
C ILE A 235 -8.72 2.14 -13.35
N ALA A 236 -8.29 2.78 -14.44
CA ALA A 236 -6.90 2.73 -14.88
C ALA A 236 -5.95 3.42 -13.90
N GLY A 237 -6.32 4.61 -13.42
CA GLY A 237 -5.55 5.35 -12.43
C GLY A 237 -5.43 4.60 -11.10
N GLY A 238 -6.54 4.01 -10.62
CA GLY A 238 -6.52 3.12 -9.46
C GLY A 238 -5.56 1.94 -9.64
N GLY A 239 -5.60 1.30 -10.82
CA GLY A 239 -4.65 0.25 -11.18
C GLY A 239 -3.18 0.69 -11.17
N GLY A 240 -2.90 1.92 -11.63
CA GLY A 240 -1.54 2.49 -11.64
C GLY A 240 -0.98 2.83 -10.27
N LEU A 241 -1.81 3.06 -9.25
CA LEU A 241 -1.36 3.28 -7.86
C LEU A 241 -0.74 2.01 -7.24
N ILE A 242 -1.31 0.85 -7.57
CA ILE A 242 -1.11 -0.39 -6.83
C ILE A 242 0.33 -0.92 -6.87
N PRO A 243 1.03 -1.00 -8.02
CA PRO A 243 2.33 -1.68 -8.10
C PRO A 243 3.39 -1.10 -7.16
N VAL A 244 3.52 0.23 -7.13
CA VAL A 244 4.49 0.91 -6.28
C VAL A 244 4.09 0.83 -4.81
N LEU A 245 2.81 1.01 -4.50
CA LEU A 245 2.32 0.94 -3.11
C LEU A 245 2.45 -0.47 -2.52
N ALA A 246 2.20 -1.51 -3.32
CA ALA A 246 2.36 -2.90 -2.90
C ALA A 246 3.83 -3.21 -2.53
N VAL A 247 4.79 -2.77 -3.36
CA VAL A 247 6.22 -2.91 -3.06
C VAL A 247 6.60 -2.09 -1.83
N ALA A 248 6.18 -0.82 -1.74
CA ALA A 248 6.51 0.05 -0.61
C ALA A 248 5.93 -0.42 0.74
N THR A 249 4.87 -1.23 0.71
CA THR A 249 4.25 -1.80 1.92
C THR A 249 5.06 -2.96 2.50
N VAL A 250 5.71 -3.74 1.65
CA VAL A 250 6.27 -5.06 2.01
C VAL A 250 7.79 -5.14 1.92
N TYR A 251 8.40 -4.25 1.13
CA TYR A 251 9.81 -4.30 0.79
C TYR A 251 10.51 -3.02 1.25
N ASP A 252 11.55 -3.16 2.08
CA ASP A 252 12.40 -2.03 2.47
C ASP A 252 13.54 -1.86 1.45
N PRO A 253 13.56 -0.76 0.68
CA PRO A 253 14.59 -0.54 -0.34
C PRO A 253 16.00 -0.29 0.23
N ASN A 254 16.14 -0.06 1.54
CA ASN A 254 17.44 0.17 2.18
C ASN A 254 18.14 -1.12 2.61
N LEU A 255 17.42 -2.23 2.70
CA LEU A 255 17.91 -3.52 3.16
C LEU A 255 18.24 -4.42 1.97
N LYS A 256 19.24 -5.28 2.13
CA LYS A 256 19.50 -6.33 1.13
C LYS A 256 18.35 -7.34 1.14
N PRO A 257 18.13 -8.09 0.04
CA PRO A 257 17.07 -9.10 -0.02
C PRO A 257 17.07 -10.09 1.15
N ILE A 258 18.24 -10.56 1.57
CA ILE A 258 18.38 -11.49 2.71
C ILE A 258 18.08 -10.87 4.08
N GLU A 259 18.19 -9.55 4.20
CA GLU A 259 17.94 -8.79 5.44
C GLU A 259 16.46 -8.36 5.55
N GLN A 260 15.64 -8.68 4.54
CA GLN A 260 14.22 -8.33 4.53
C GLN A 260 13.48 -9.07 5.66
N ARG A 261 12.52 -8.37 6.27
CA ARG A 261 11.74 -8.89 7.39
C ARG A 261 10.50 -9.61 6.85
N PHE A 262 10.24 -10.84 7.30
CA PHE A 262 9.14 -11.68 6.79
C PHE A 262 7.92 -11.76 7.73
N GLU A 263 7.99 -11.20 8.94
CA GLU A 263 7.04 -11.49 10.02
C GLU A 263 5.87 -10.48 10.16
N GLU A 264 5.87 -9.37 9.42
CA GLU A 264 4.92 -8.25 9.64
C GLU A 264 3.61 -8.36 8.82
N GLY A 265 3.49 -9.43 8.03
CA GLY A 265 2.64 -9.60 6.83
C GLY A 265 1.25 -8.94 6.82
N LEU A 266 0.25 -9.51 7.50
CA LEU A 266 -1.15 -9.17 7.21
C LEU A 266 -1.68 -7.94 7.95
N GLY A 267 -1.32 -7.76 9.23
CA GLY A 267 -1.83 -6.65 10.03
C GLY A 267 -1.36 -5.29 9.51
N GLN A 268 -0.08 -5.20 9.13
CA GLN A 268 0.49 -4.00 8.52
C GLN A 268 -0.15 -3.69 7.17
N VAL A 269 -0.35 -4.71 6.32
CA VAL A 269 -0.98 -4.53 5.02
C VAL A 269 -2.41 -4.01 5.17
N ILE A 270 -3.21 -4.58 6.07
CA ILE A 270 -4.60 -4.15 6.32
C ILE A 270 -4.64 -2.71 6.86
N SER A 271 -3.77 -2.36 7.81
CA SER A 271 -3.74 -1.00 8.35
C SER A 271 -3.26 0.02 7.32
N THR A 272 -2.26 -0.34 6.50
CA THR A 272 -1.75 0.52 5.42
C THR A 272 -2.82 0.74 4.35
N LEU A 273 -3.47 -0.34 3.91
CA LEU A 273 -4.57 -0.33 2.95
C LEU A 273 -5.69 0.61 3.42
N THR A 274 -6.21 0.39 4.62
CA THR A 274 -7.34 1.18 5.14
C THR A 274 -6.99 2.66 5.33
N ARG A 275 -5.74 2.99 5.70
CA ARG A 275 -5.27 4.38 5.75
C ARG A 275 -5.14 5.03 4.38
N LEU A 276 -4.74 4.28 3.35
CA LEU A 276 -4.66 4.79 1.97
C LEU A 276 -6.06 5.05 1.38
N PHE A 277 -7.03 4.21 1.70
CA PHE A 277 -8.40 4.36 1.23
C PHE A 277 -9.19 5.44 1.98
N LEU A 278 -8.80 5.81 3.20
CA LEU A 278 -9.47 6.84 4.01
C LEU A 278 -9.63 8.20 3.29
N PRO A 279 -8.58 8.86 2.76
CA PRO A 279 -8.75 10.13 2.04
C PRO A 279 -9.58 9.97 0.76
N LEU A 280 -9.46 8.83 0.08
CA LEU A 280 -10.23 8.56 -1.13
C LEU A 280 -11.73 8.42 -0.82
N ALA A 281 -12.06 7.69 0.25
CA ALA A 281 -13.43 7.54 0.75
C ALA A 281 -14.03 8.88 1.16
N LEU A 282 -13.26 9.75 1.85
CA LEU A 282 -13.69 11.10 2.20
C LEU A 282 -14.07 11.93 0.96
N VAL A 283 -13.22 11.93 -0.07
CA VAL A 283 -13.46 12.69 -1.31
C VAL A 283 -14.72 12.17 -2.01
N ILE A 284 -14.83 10.86 -2.19
CA ILE A 284 -15.97 10.28 -2.91
C ILE A 284 -17.28 10.45 -2.13
N LEU A 285 -17.28 10.23 -0.82
CA LEU A 285 -18.49 10.39 -0.02
C LEU A 285 -18.92 11.85 0.06
N SER A 286 -17.96 12.80 0.07
CA SER A 286 -18.28 14.23 -0.03
C SER A 286 -18.90 14.58 -1.38
N ALA A 287 -18.30 14.13 -2.49
CA ALA A 287 -18.84 14.34 -3.83
C ALA A 287 -20.24 13.70 -3.98
N TYR A 288 -20.42 12.53 -3.37
CA TYR A 288 -21.68 11.82 -3.35
C TYR A 288 -22.77 12.59 -2.60
N LEU A 289 -22.48 13.14 -1.41
CA LEU A 289 -23.44 13.98 -0.67
C LEU A 289 -23.86 15.21 -1.48
N VAL A 290 -22.94 15.85 -2.19
CA VAL A 290 -23.28 16.98 -3.08
C VAL A 290 -24.23 16.52 -4.19
N ALA A 291 -23.97 15.37 -4.81
CA ALA A 291 -24.86 14.80 -5.83
C ALA A 291 -26.24 14.40 -5.25
N MET A 292 -26.28 13.89 -4.02
CA MET A 292 -27.50 13.54 -3.32
C MET A 292 -28.35 14.78 -3.01
N LEU A 293 -27.75 15.90 -2.60
CA LEU A 293 -28.48 17.16 -2.37
C LEU A 293 -29.19 17.66 -3.63
N ALA A 294 -28.59 17.48 -4.81
CA ALA A 294 -29.22 17.80 -6.08
C ALA A 294 -30.34 16.82 -6.47
N ASN A 295 -30.31 15.59 -5.94
CA ASN A 295 -31.21 14.49 -6.28
C ASN A 295 -32.00 13.97 -5.07
N PHE A 296 -32.35 14.85 -4.14
CA PHE A 296 -32.83 14.53 -2.79
C PHE A 296 -34.00 13.54 -2.73
N MET A 297 -34.87 13.52 -3.75
CA MET A 297 -36.04 12.63 -3.77
C MET A 297 -35.75 11.19 -4.22
N GLN A 298 -34.58 10.90 -4.81
CA GLN A 298 -34.25 9.57 -5.33
C GLN A 298 -34.10 8.51 -4.23
N PRO A 299 -33.37 8.77 -3.11
CA PRO A 299 -33.21 7.81 -2.01
C PRO A 299 -34.52 7.30 -1.39
N PHE A 300 -35.59 8.11 -1.45
CA PHE A 300 -36.89 7.76 -0.89
C PHE A 300 -37.78 6.98 -1.85
N ARG A 301 -37.42 6.91 -3.14
CA ARG A 301 -38.23 6.31 -4.20
C ARG A 301 -37.67 4.99 -4.72
N ASP A 302 -36.39 4.76 -4.54
CA ASP A 302 -35.69 3.60 -5.10
C ASP A 302 -35.11 2.69 -4.00
N ARG A 303 -35.54 1.42 -4.02
CA ARG A 303 -35.10 0.40 -3.06
C ARG A 303 -33.67 -0.06 -3.33
N ASP A 304 -33.22 0.00 -4.58
CA ASP A 304 -31.87 -0.43 -4.95
C ASP A 304 -30.82 0.52 -4.35
N LEU A 305 -31.19 1.78 -4.16
CA LEU A 305 -30.40 2.81 -3.48
C LEU A 305 -30.12 2.45 -2.01
N LEU A 306 -31.13 1.93 -1.31
CA LEU A 306 -31.00 1.47 0.10
C LEU A 306 -30.04 0.27 0.23
N ILE A 307 -30.04 -0.64 -0.74
CA ILE A 307 -29.13 -1.80 -0.74
C ILE A 307 -27.69 -1.32 -0.90
N VAL A 308 -27.44 -0.45 -1.89
CA VAL A 308 -26.11 0.10 -2.15
C VAL A 308 -25.59 0.91 -0.96
N TYR A 309 -26.45 1.65 -0.26
CA TYR A 309 -26.08 2.34 0.96
C TYR A 309 -25.65 1.42 2.09
N ASN A 310 -26.37 0.32 2.32
CA ASN A 310 -25.97 -0.65 3.34
C ASN A 310 -24.58 -1.22 3.04
N VAL A 311 -24.31 -1.57 1.77
CA VAL A 311 -22.98 -2.04 1.35
C VAL A 311 -21.90 -0.98 1.58
N MET A 312 -22.18 0.29 1.23
CA MET A 312 -21.29 1.42 1.50
C MET A 312 -21.01 1.58 3.01
N LEU A 313 -22.04 1.51 3.85
CA LEU A 313 -21.89 1.62 5.31
C LEU A 313 -21.03 0.49 5.89
N PHE A 314 -21.21 -0.75 5.42
CA PHE A 314 -20.33 -1.86 5.80
C PHE A 314 -18.88 -1.60 5.39
N ALA A 315 -18.64 -1.09 4.18
CA ALA A 315 -17.30 -0.74 3.72
C ALA A 315 -16.67 0.38 4.54
N VAL A 316 -17.42 1.45 4.84
CA VAL A 316 -16.97 2.54 5.72
C VAL A 316 -16.67 2.03 7.12
N MET A 317 -17.53 1.17 7.68
CA MET A 317 -17.28 0.57 9.00
C MET A 317 -15.99 -0.23 9.01
N GLY A 318 -15.75 -1.08 8.01
CA GLY A 318 -14.49 -1.81 7.86
C GLY A 318 -13.28 -0.87 7.75
N LEU A 319 -13.43 0.24 7.02
CA LEU A 319 -12.40 1.26 6.86
C LEU A 319 -12.09 1.96 8.19
N LEU A 320 -13.10 2.35 8.96
CA LEU A 320 -12.95 2.99 10.26
C LEU A 320 -12.26 2.05 11.27
N ILE A 321 -12.65 0.77 11.30
CA ILE A 321 -12.05 -0.23 12.17
C ILE A 321 -10.57 -0.43 11.84
N GLY A 322 -10.24 -0.65 10.56
CA GLY A 322 -8.84 -0.92 10.16
C GLY A 322 -7.93 0.31 10.19
N ALA A 323 -8.47 1.50 9.92
CA ALA A 323 -7.72 2.75 9.98
C ALA A 323 -7.43 3.21 11.42
N THR A 324 -8.24 2.78 12.39
CA THR A 324 -8.04 3.13 13.80
C THR A 324 -6.78 2.45 14.34
N PRO A 325 -5.77 3.21 14.79
CA PRO A 325 -4.53 2.63 15.29
C PRO A 325 -4.77 1.93 16.63
N VAL A 326 -4.40 0.64 16.71
CA VAL A 326 -4.50 -0.15 17.94
C VAL A 326 -3.51 0.33 19.01
N HIS A 327 -2.35 0.86 18.59
CA HIS A 327 -1.35 1.49 19.47
C HIS A 327 -1.12 2.94 19.05
N GLY A 328 -1.95 3.82 19.57
CA GLY A 328 -1.97 5.24 19.17
C GLY A 328 -0.86 6.10 19.74
N GLN A 329 0.11 5.58 20.50
CA GLN A 329 1.11 6.39 21.21
C GLN A 329 2.37 6.73 20.40
N ASP A 330 2.56 6.07 19.25
CA ASP A 330 3.84 6.05 18.52
C ASP A 330 3.83 6.89 17.23
N LEU A 331 2.65 7.40 16.83
CA LEU A 331 2.51 8.32 15.70
C LEU A 331 2.80 9.76 16.11
N ASN A 332 3.53 10.51 15.27
CA ASN A 332 3.72 11.96 15.45
C ASN A 332 2.37 12.64 15.74
N PRO A 333 2.28 13.50 16.78
CA PRO A 333 1.02 14.11 17.22
C PRO A 333 0.22 14.78 16.09
N ARG A 334 0.88 15.37 15.09
CA ARG A 334 0.20 15.97 13.92
C ARG A 334 -0.52 14.94 13.04
N HIS A 335 0.15 13.84 12.72
CA HIS A 335 -0.45 12.77 11.89
C HIS A 335 -1.55 12.03 12.65
N ARG A 336 -1.38 11.84 13.96
CA ARG A 336 -2.41 11.27 14.82
C ARG A 336 -3.66 12.13 14.85
N ALA A 337 -3.50 13.45 14.95
CA ALA A 337 -4.61 14.40 14.90
C ALA A 337 -5.30 14.36 13.53
N ALA A 338 -4.54 14.38 12.43
CA ALA A 338 -5.10 14.31 11.07
C ALA A 338 -5.85 12.99 10.82
N LEU A 339 -5.30 11.85 11.25
CA LEU A 339 -5.95 10.55 11.11
C LEU A 339 -7.25 10.49 11.92
N ARG A 340 -7.24 10.98 13.17
CA ARG A 340 -8.45 11.07 14.00
C ARG A 340 -9.50 11.97 13.37
N ALA A 341 -9.09 13.13 12.84
CA ALA A 341 -9.99 14.05 12.16
C ALA A 341 -10.59 13.41 10.89
N GLY A 342 -9.79 12.68 10.10
CA GLY A 342 -10.26 11.97 8.92
C GLY A 342 -11.25 10.85 9.25
N ILE A 343 -10.98 10.06 10.28
CA ILE A 343 -11.90 9.01 10.78
C ILE A 343 -13.22 9.64 11.25
N LEU A 344 -13.16 10.74 12.02
CA LEU A 344 -14.34 11.42 12.51
C LEU A 344 -15.15 12.07 11.38
N ALA A 345 -14.48 12.73 10.42
CA ALA A 345 -15.11 13.31 9.25
C ALA A 345 -15.80 12.23 8.41
N LEU A 346 -15.16 11.07 8.19
CA LEU A 346 -15.75 9.99 7.44
C LEU A 346 -16.98 9.41 8.15
N ALA A 347 -16.92 9.23 9.47
CA ALA A 347 -18.06 8.80 10.26
C ALA A 347 -19.24 9.78 10.15
N VAL A 348 -18.97 11.09 10.26
CA VAL A 348 -20.01 12.13 10.09
C VAL A 348 -20.61 12.07 8.69
N LEU A 349 -19.79 12.04 7.64
CA LEU A 349 -20.26 11.96 6.25
C LEU A 349 -21.10 10.70 6.02
N ALA A 350 -20.71 9.55 6.57
CA ALA A 350 -21.46 8.30 6.45
C ALA A 350 -22.80 8.36 7.19
N THR A 351 -22.84 8.98 8.38
CA THR A 351 -24.11 9.20 9.09
C THR A 351 -25.03 10.16 8.34
N LEU A 352 -24.48 11.20 7.70
CA LEU A 352 -25.27 12.13 6.88
C LEU A 352 -25.82 11.47 5.63
N ALA A 353 -25.05 10.58 4.99
CA ALA A 353 -25.51 9.82 3.83
C ALA A 353 -26.57 8.76 4.19
N SER A 354 -26.69 8.42 5.48
CA SER A 354 -27.63 7.44 6.02
C SER A 354 -28.95 8.05 6.50
N LEU A 355 -29.02 9.37 6.62
CA LEU A 355 -30.23 10.14 7.00
C LEU A 355 -31.06 10.45 5.75
#